data_AF-A0A7S2RLN6-F1
#
_entry.id   AF-A0A7S2RLN6-F1
#
_cell.length_a   1.000
_cell.length_b   1.000
_cell.length_c   1.000
_cell.angle_alpha   90.00
_cell.angle_beta   90.00
_cell.angle_gamma   90.00
#
_symmetry.space_group_name_H-M   'P 1'
#
loop_
_entity.id
_entity.type
_entity.pdbx_description
1 polymer ?
#
loop_
_entity_poly.entity_id
_entity_poly.type
_entity_poly.pdbx_seq_one_letter_code
_entity_poly.pdbx_strand_id
1 'polypeptide(L)'
;FELSHDLPLRACIYEDDQQVQRLLIIIHHIAFDGWSTRIFLGDLGLAYEAYQCGAVPDLKDAELQYADFTSWERKVVAEDCVEAIAYWKGQLEGYENLNLLTDKPRPSHHDYSGADVEVVLTKALSSSLKELAQMKETTLYSVLISAWYIVLNKTCNQQDLVIGTPTANRSHPQT
;
A
#
# COMPACT_ATOMS: atom_id res chain seq x y z
N PHE A 1 5.25 9.73 16.17
CA PHE A 1 3.83 10.06 16.37
C PHE A 1 3.38 9.37 17.64
N GLU A 2 2.94 10.12 18.64
CA GLU A 2 2.22 9.56 19.78
C GLU A 2 0.72 9.61 19.47
N LEU A 3 0.19 8.56 18.85
CA LEU A 3 -1.13 8.58 18.18
C LEU A 3 -2.33 8.86 19.11
N SER A 4 -2.15 8.77 20.42
CA SER A 4 -3.19 9.16 21.40
C SER A 4 -3.33 10.67 21.56
N HIS A 5 -2.34 11.46 21.12
CA HIS A 5 -2.26 12.90 21.34
C HIS A 5 -1.90 13.68 20.07
N ASP A 6 -1.10 13.10 19.19
CA ASP A 6 -0.65 13.70 17.93
C ASP A 6 -1.67 13.50 16.81
N LEU A 7 -1.80 14.51 15.95
CA LEU A 7 -2.34 14.27 14.60
C LEU A 7 -1.40 13.31 13.83
N PRO A 8 -1.94 12.36 13.04
CA PRO A 8 -1.15 11.42 12.25
C PRO A 8 -0.53 12.06 11.00
N LEU A 9 -0.28 13.37 11.03
CA LEU A 9 0.29 14.16 9.95
C LEU A 9 1.20 15.24 10.53
N ARG A 10 2.39 15.40 9.95
CA ARG A 10 3.31 16.51 10.20
C ARG A 10 3.77 17.05 8.86
N ALA A 11 3.87 18.37 8.75
CA ALA A 11 4.41 19.03 7.57
C ALA A 11 5.43 20.08 7.97
N CYS A 12 6.50 20.23 7.19
CA CYS A 12 7.44 21.33 7.33
C CYS A 12 7.94 21.78 5.96
N ILE A 13 8.28 23.06 5.88
CA ILE A 13 9.02 23.61 4.75
C ILE A 13 10.48 23.73 5.20
N TYR A 14 11.38 23.24 4.37
CA TYR A 14 12.81 23.35 4.59
C TYR A 14 13.50 23.76 3.29
N GLU A 15 14.71 24.29 3.41
CA GLU A 15 15.56 24.59 2.28
C GLU A 15 16.60 23.49 2.14
N ASP A 16 16.84 23.01 0.91
CA ASP A 16 17.85 22.00 0.65
C ASP A 16 19.23 22.60 0.36
N ASP A 17 20.23 21.75 0.14
CA ASP A 17 21.61 22.16 -0.14
C ASP A 17 21.74 23.01 -1.43
N GLN A 18 20.72 23.02 -2.29
CA GLN A 18 20.65 23.80 -3.52
C GLN A 18 19.85 25.10 -3.34
N GLN A 19 19.50 25.48 -2.11
CA GLN A 19 18.69 26.66 -1.79
C GLN A 19 17.26 26.58 -2.37
N VAL A 20 16.75 25.36 -2.57
CA VAL A 20 15.39 25.12 -3.06
C VAL A 20 14.47 24.85 -1.87
N GLN A 21 13.38 25.61 -1.77
CA GLN A 21 12.33 25.33 -0.79
C GLN A 21 11.61 24.02 -1.12
N ARG A 22 11.50 23.15 -0.12
CA ARG A 22 10.91 21.83 -0.18
C ARG A 22 9.84 21.69 0.88
N LEU A 23 8.73 21.06 0.52
CA LEU A 23 7.69 20.66 1.44
C LEU A 23 7.88 19.19 1.80
N LEU A 24 8.12 18.90 3.07
CA LEU A 24 8.09 17.55 3.62
C LEU A 24 6.77 17.33 4.33
N ILE A 25 6.03 16.29 3.92
CA ILE A 25 4.82 15.84 4.61
C ILE A 25 5.06 14.39 5.04
N ILE A 26 4.96 14.15 6.34
CA ILE A 26 5.04 12.82 6.94
C ILE A 26 3.66 12.48 7.47
N ILE A 27 3.09 11.38 6.96
CA ILE A 27 1.78 10.90 7.37
C ILE A 27 1.95 9.50 7.96
N HIS A 28 1.34 9.27 9.11
CA HIS A 28 1.32 7.95 9.73
C HIS A 28 0.37 7.03 8.95
N HIS A 29 0.83 5.83 8.60
CA HIS A 29 0.12 4.90 7.72
C HIS A 29 -1.24 4.41 8.29
N ILE A 30 -1.52 4.66 9.58
CA ILE A 30 -2.84 4.42 10.19
C ILE A 30 -3.97 5.25 9.56
N ALA A 31 -3.63 6.43 9.02
CA ALA A 31 -4.61 7.37 8.48
C ALA A 31 -4.60 7.42 6.95
N PHE A 32 -3.74 6.63 6.30
CA PHE A 32 -3.39 6.86 4.91
C PHE A 32 -2.96 5.60 4.19
N ASP A 33 -3.29 5.50 2.90
CA ASP A 33 -2.88 4.42 2.01
C ASP A 33 -2.45 4.99 0.66
N GLY A 34 -2.04 4.12 -0.28
CA GLY A 34 -1.61 4.56 -1.61
C GLY A 34 -2.68 5.30 -2.42
N TRP A 35 -3.97 5.02 -2.18
CA TRP A 35 -5.08 5.71 -2.83
C TRP A 35 -5.30 7.10 -2.23
N SER A 36 -5.28 7.20 -0.89
CA SER A 36 -5.39 8.47 -0.15
C SER A 36 -4.30 9.46 -0.57
N THR A 37 -3.09 8.99 -0.88
CA THR A 37 -1.99 9.83 -1.40
C THR A 37 -2.38 10.61 -2.64
N ARG A 38 -3.05 9.95 -3.61
CA ARG A 38 -3.44 10.61 -4.85
C ARG A 38 -4.52 11.68 -4.60
N ILE A 39 -5.49 11.39 -3.74
CA ILE A 39 -6.58 12.32 -3.41
C ILE A 39 -5.99 13.54 -2.71
N PHE A 40 -5.23 13.33 -1.64
CA PHE A 40 -4.62 14.40 -0.84
C PHE A 40 -3.70 15.31 -1.66
N LEU A 41 -2.84 14.75 -2.52
CA LEU A 41 -1.96 15.57 -3.36
C LEU A 41 -2.77 16.39 -4.39
N GLY A 42 -3.88 15.85 -4.89
CA GLY A 42 -4.81 16.59 -5.74
C GLY A 42 -5.45 17.77 -5.01
N ASP A 43 -6.03 17.51 -3.84
CA ASP A 43 -6.70 18.54 -3.02
C ASP A 43 -5.71 19.61 -2.53
N LEU A 44 -4.49 19.20 -2.15
CA LEU A 44 -3.41 20.12 -1.77
C LEU A 44 -3.02 21.04 -2.92
N GLY A 45 -2.93 20.51 -4.14
CA GLY A 45 -2.64 21.30 -5.34
C GLY A 45 -3.74 22.33 -5.62
N LEU A 46 -5.01 21.90 -5.62
CA LEU A 46 -6.16 22.79 -5.82
C LEU A 46 -6.23 23.88 -4.76
N ALA A 47 -6.02 23.53 -3.49
CA ALA A 47 -6.01 24.49 -2.41
C ALA A 47 -4.88 25.50 -2.55
N TYR A 48 -3.68 25.03 -2.90
CA TYR A 48 -2.52 25.89 -3.09
C TYR A 48 -2.72 26.89 -4.23
N GLU A 49 -3.27 26.47 -5.36
CA GLU A 49 -3.58 27.34 -6.49
C GLU A 49 -4.63 28.41 -6.13
N ALA A 50 -5.71 28.01 -5.46
CA ALA A 50 -6.74 28.95 -5.01
C ALA A 50 -6.16 30.02 -4.07
N TYR A 51 -5.35 29.60 -3.09
CA TYR A 51 -4.72 30.55 -2.16
C TYR A 51 -3.71 31.48 -2.85
N GLN A 52 -2.97 31.02 -3.86
CA GLN A 52 -2.11 31.89 -4.66
C GLN A 52 -2.89 32.99 -5.39
N CYS A 53 -4.10 32.69 -5.84
CA CYS A 53 -4.99 33.65 -6.50
C CYS A 53 -5.83 34.49 -5.52
N GLY A 54 -5.65 34.34 -4.20
CA GLY A 54 -6.46 35.01 -3.19
C GLY A 54 -7.92 34.53 -3.15
N ALA A 55 -8.19 33.34 -3.68
CA ALA A 55 -9.49 32.68 -3.66
C ALA A 55 -9.59 31.66 -2.51
N VAL A 56 -10.82 31.24 -2.22
CA VAL A 56 -11.08 30.12 -1.31
C VAL A 56 -11.07 28.82 -2.11
N PRO A 57 -10.36 27.76 -1.67
CA PRO A 57 -10.40 26.46 -2.34
C PRO A 57 -11.81 25.91 -2.45
N ASP A 58 -12.21 25.49 -3.65
CA ASP A 58 -13.46 24.76 -3.88
C ASP A 58 -13.17 23.26 -3.84
N LEU A 59 -13.05 22.73 -2.62
CA LEU A 59 -12.91 21.29 -2.37
C LEU A 59 -14.30 20.72 -2.09
N LYS A 60 -14.68 19.68 -2.84
CA LYS A 60 -15.95 18.99 -2.58
C LYS A 60 -15.85 18.28 -1.23
N ASP A 61 -16.76 18.60 -0.31
CA ASP A 61 -16.88 17.85 0.94
C ASP A 61 -17.15 16.36 0.68
N ALA A 62 -16.45 15.49 1.41
CA ALA A 62 -16.69 14.06 1.32
C ALA A 62 -18.06 13.71 1.91
N GLU A 63 -18.90 13.05 1.09
CA GLU A 63 -20.24 12.61 1.49
C GLU A 63 -20.19 11.59 2.64
N LEU A 64 -19.09 10.85 2.76
CA LEU A 64 -18.81 9.89 3.82
C LEU A 64 -17.46 10.19 4.46
N GLN A 65 -17.38 10.04 5.77
CA GLN A 65 -16.14 10.14 6.54
C GLN A 65 -15.61 8.74 6.86
N TYR A 66 -14.33 8.65 7.23
CA TYR A 66 -13.72 7.35 7.60
C TYR A 66 -14.42 6.70 8.81
N ALA A 67 -15.02 7.50 9.70
CA ALA A 67 -15.84 6.99 10.81
C ALA A 67 -17.09 6.23 10.30
N ASP A 68 -17.70 6.69 9.21
CA ASP A 68 -18.84 6.02 8.59
C ASP A 68 -18.42 4.67 8.00
N PHE A 69 -17.26 4.66 7.30
CA PHE A 69 -16.66 3.44 6.77
C PHE A 69 -16.40 2.40 7.87
N THR A 70 -15.74 2.79 8.97
CA THR A 70 -15.43 1.86 10.07
C THR A 70 -16.69 1.35 10.79
N SER A 71 -17.72 2.20 10.93
CA SER A 71 -19.01 1.76 11.47
C SER A 71 -19.72 0.77 10.55
N TRP A 72 -19.62 0.95 9.24
CA TRP A 72 -20.19 0.04 8.25
C TRP A 72 -19.43 -1.30 8.24
N GLU A 73 -18.10 -1.26 8.14
CA GLU A 73 -17.24 -2.45 8.09
C GLU A 73 -17.48 -3.34 9.31
N ARG A 74 -17.59 -2.75 10.50
CA ARG A 74 -17.89 -3.50 11.73
C ARG A 74 -19.20 -4.26 11.69
N LYS A 75 -20.24 -3.69 11.05
CA LYS A 75 -21.54 -4.37 10.90
C LYS A 75 -21.44 -5.52 9.92
N VAL A 76 -20.84 -5.30 8.76
CA VAL A 76 -20.66 -6.32 7.72
C VAL A 76 -19.83 -7.50 8.23
N VAL A 77 -18.71 -7.24 8.91
CA VAL A 77 -17.86 -8.30 9.47
C VAL A 77 -18.60 -9.11 10.53
N ALA A 78 -19.48 -8.48 11.33
CA ALA A 78 -20.26 -9.21 12.33
C ALA A 78 -21.30 -10.15 11.71
N GLU A 79 -21.79 -9.86 10.51
CA GLU A 79 -22.87 -10.59 9.85
C GLU A 79 -22.34 -11.71 8.91
N ASP A 80 -21.23 -11.48 8.21
CA ASP A 80 -20.80 -12.33 7.06
C ASP A 80 -19.41 -12.99 7.18
N CYS A 81 -18.80 -13.05 8.38
CA CYS A 81 -17.43 -13.57 8.49
C CYS A 81 -17.30 -15.11 8.59
N VAL A 82 -18.37 -15.85 8.90
CA VAL A 82 -18.25 -17.29 9.23
C VAL A 82 -17.74 -18.12 8.05
N GLU A 83 -18.33 -17.94 6.86
CA GLU A 83 -17.92 -18.66 5.66
C GLU A 83 -16.53 -18.24 5.19
N ALA A 84 -16.23 -16.94 5.21
CA ALA A 84 -14.92 -16.42 4.87
C ALA A 84 -13.81 -16.96 5.80
N ILE A 85 -14.08 -17.03 7.11
CA ILE A 85 -13.16 -17.61 8.09
C ILE A 85 -12.94 -19.10 7.82
N ALA A 86 -14.01 -19.85 7.55
CA ALA A 86 -13.89 -21.28 7.24
C ALA A 86 -13.07 -21.52 5.98
N TYR A 87 -13.31 -20.72 4.93
CA TYR A 87 -12.53 -20.73 3.69
C TYR A 87 -11.04 -20.48 3.96
N TRP A 88 -10.69 -19.38 4.63
CA TRP A 88 -9.29 -19.03 4.88
C TRP A 88 -8.57 -20.03 5.80
N LYS A 89 -9.27 -20.60 6.77
CA LYS A 89 -8.72 -21.69 7.61
C LYS A 89 -8.36 -22.91 6.77
N GLY A 90 -9.21 -23.28 5.81
CA GLY A 90 -8.92 -24.39 4.91
C GLY A 90 -7.82 -24.07 3.90
N GLN A 91 -7.83 -22.88 3.29
CA GLN A 91 -6.80 -22.47 2.32
C GLN A 91 -5.40 -22.35 2.93
N LEU A 92 -5.32 -21.92 4.19
CA LEU A 92 -4.07 -21.72 4.91
C LEU A 92 -3.75 -22.88 5.86
N GLU A 93 -4.45 -24.01 5.75
CA GLU A 93 -4.14 -25.17 6.58
C GLU A 93 -2.74 -25.69 6.25
N GLY A 94 -1.90 -25.87 7.27
CA GLY A 94 -0.54 -26.39 7.10
C GLY A 94 0.44 -25.42 6.46
N TYR A 95 0.10 -24.13 6.32
CA TYR A 95 1.05 -23.15 5.80
C TYR A 95 2.34 -23.10 6.64
N GLU A 96 3.47 -22.93 5.97
CA GLU A 96 4.76 -22.75 6.62
C GLU A 96 5.31 -21.34 6.38
N ASN A 97 6.17 -20.89 7.29
CA ASN A 97 6.92 -19.66 7.06
C ASN A 97 7.94 -19.87 5.92
N LEU A 98 8.27 -18.79 5.22
CA LEU A 98 9.32 -18.83 4.21
C LEU A 98 10.70 -19.05 4.84
N ASN A 99 11.42 -20.04 4.33
CA ASN A 99 12.80 -20.35 4.70
C ASN A 99 13.77 -19.49 3.88
N LEU A 100 13.73 -18.17 4.11
CA LEU A 100 14.62 -17.23 3.42
C LEU A 100 16.06 -17.42 3.88
N LEU A 101 17.00 -17.32 2.93
CA LEU A 101 18.45 -17.31 3.20
C LEU A 101 18.85 -15.94 3.78
N THR A 102 18.52 -15.72 5.06
CA THR A 102 18.84 -14.48 5.77
C THR A 102 20.27 -14.51 6.30
N ASP A 103 20.99 -13.38 6.21
CA ASP A 103 22.36 -13.26 6.72
C ASP A 103 22.45 -13.39 8.26
N LYS A 104 21.36 -13.15 8.97
CA LYS A 104 21.27 -13.18 10.44
C LYS A 104 20.01 -13.92 10.88
N PRO A 105 20.04 -14.61 12.03
CA PRO A 105 18.86 -15.26 12.58
C PRO A 105 17.79 -14.23 12.96
N ARG A 106 16.52 -14.66 12.97
CA ARG A 106 15.39 -13.82 13.38
C ARG A 106 15.56 -13.39 14.84
N PRO A 107 15.58 -12.07 15.14
CA PRO A 107 15.71 -11.60 16.52
C PRO A 107 14.40 -11.79 17.29
N SER A 108 14.48 -11.87 18.62
CA SER A 108 13.30 -11.88 19.50
C SER A 108 12.60 -10.53 19.59
N HIS A 109 13.35 -9.44 19.38
CA HIS A 109 12.86 -8.07 19.34
C HIS A 109 13.20 -7.45 17.99
N HIS A 110 12.19 -6.85 17.34
CA HIS A 110 12.35 -6.16 16.06
C HIS A 110 12.54 -4.67 16.35
N ASP A 111 13.60 -4.08 15.80
CA ASP A 111 13.84 -2.62 15.84
C ASP A 111 13.17 -1.88 14.67
N TYR A 112 12.57 -2.63 13.74
CA TYR A 112 11.92 -2.16 12.51
C TYR A 112 12.84 -1.37 11.57
N SER A 113 14.16 -1.45 11.77
CA SER A 113 15.14 -0.87 10.85
C SER A 113 15.08 -1.62 9.51
N GLY A 114 14.97 -0.86 8.42
CA GLY A 114 14.91 -1.40 7.06
C GLY A 114 15.64 -0.50 6.06
N ALA A 115 15.87 -1.02 4.87
CA ALA A 115 16.43 -0.29 3.75
C ALA A 115 15.71 -0.70 2.46
N ASP A 116 15.57 0.24 1.54
CA ASP A 116 14.99 0.01 0.24
C ASP A 116 16.09 -0.21 -0.80
N VAL A 117 15.88 -1.20 -1.67
CA VAL A 117 16.72 -1.44 -2.84
C VAL A 117 15.86 -1.26 -4.08
N GLU A 118 16.13 -0.20 -4.84
CA GLU A 118 15.40 0.10 -6.06
C GLU A 118 15.81 -0.83 -7.20
N VAL A 119 14.81 -1.45 -7.85
CA VAL A 119 15.00 -2.25 -9.05
C VAL A 119 14.21 -1.63 -10.19
N VAL A 120 14.91 -1.10 -11.19
CA VAL A 120 14.30 -0.46 -12.35
C VAL A 120 14.27 -1.41 -13.54
N LEU A 121 13.07 -1.72 -14.05
CA LEU A 121 12.92 -2.50 -15.28
C LEU A 121 13.10 -1.59 -16.49
N THR A 122 13.90 -2.03 -17.46
CA THR A 122 14.07 -1.26 -18.71
C THR A 122 12.74 -1.15 -19.45
N LYS A 123 12.61 -0.13 -20.30
CA LYS A 123 11.44 0.04 -21.17
C LYS A 123 11.19 -1.19 -22.03
N ALA A 124 12.26 -1.77 -22.60
CA ALA A 124 12.17 -2.98 -23.42
C ALA A 124 11.60 -4.16 -22.63
N LEU A 125 12.15 -4.46 -21.45
CA LEU A 125 11.66 -5.53 -20.59
C LEU A 125 10.21 -5.30 -20.16
N SER A 126 9.88 -4.07 -19.77
CA SER A 126 8.52 -3.68 -19.38
C SER A 126 7.50 -3.89 -20.50
N SER A 127 7.86 -3.58 -21.74
CA SER A 127 7.00 -3.84 -22.91
C SER A 127 6.82 -5.34 -23.13
N SER A 128 7.90 -6.13 -23.12
CA SER A 128 7.82 -7.57 -23.31
C SER A 128 6.99 -8.28 -22.23
N LEU A 129 7.04 -7.81 -20.97
CA LEU A 129 6.21 -8.35 -19.90
C LEU A 129 4.72 -8.03 -20.09
N LYS A 130 4.40 -6.84 -20.63
CA LYS A 130 3.01 -6.47 -20.97
C LYS A 130 2.47 -7.31 -22.13
N GLU A 131 3.28 -7.53 -23.16
CA GLU A 131 2.94 -8.43 -24.27
C GLU A 131 2.73 -9.87 -23.76
N LEU A 132 3.57 -10.35 -22.85
CA LEU A 132 3.40 -11.66 -22.23
C LEU A 132 2.08 -11.75 -21.46
N ALA A 133 1.73 -10.73 -20.68
CA ALA A 133 0.45 -10.69 -19.97
C ALA A 133 -0.73 -10.78 -20.95
N GLN A 134 -0.68 -10.03 -22.04
CA GLN A 134 -1.71 -10.06 -23.08
C GLN A 134 -1.80 -11.43 -23.77
N MET A 135 -0.67 -12.02 -24.16
CA MET A 135 -0.63 -13.35 -24.79
C MET A 135 -1.15 -14.47 -23.88
N LYS A 136 -1.07 -14.27 -22.55
CA LYS A 136 -1.55 -15.22 -21.55
C LYS A 136 -2.93 -14.86 -20.99
N GLU A 137 -3.61 -13.89 -21.59
CA GLU A 137 -4.93 -13.40 -21.16
C GLU A 137 -4.99 -13.10 -19.66
N THR A 138 -3.91 -12.51 -19.15
CA THR A 138 -3.74 -12.22 -17.72
C THR A 138 -3.27 -10.78 -17.52
N THR A 139 -3.13 -10.36 -16.28
CA THR A 139 -2.66 -9.02 -15.95
C THR A 139 -1.14 -8.98 -15.85
N LEU A 140 -0.54 -7.79 -16.04
CA LEU A 140 0.89 -7.60 -15.75
C LEU A 140 1.22 -7.96 -14.30
N TYR A 141 0.29 -7.68 -13.38
CA TYR A 141 0.41 -8.06 -11.97
C TYR A 141 0.59 -9.58 -11.80
N SER A 142 -0.27 -10.39 -12.44
CA SER A 142 -0.18 -11.84 -12.40
C SER A 142 1.15 -12.37 -12.95
N VAL A 143 1.68 -11.74 -14.01
CA VAL A 143 3.00 -12.08 -14.56
C VAL A 143 4.11 -11.79 -13.54
N LEU A 144 4.08 -10.61 -12.93
CA LEU A 144 5.10 -10.18 -11.97
C LEU A 144 5.07 -11.00 -10.68
N ILE A 145 3.88 -11.25 -10.12
CA ILE A 145 3.77 -12.09 -8.91
C ILE A 145 4.21 -13.52 -9.21
N SER A 146 3.89 -14.07 -10.40
CA SER A 146 4.38 -15.39 -10.81
C SER A 146 5.91 -15.43 -10.93
N ALA A 147 6.53 -14.39 -11.48
CA ALA A 147 7.98 -14.27 -11.52
C ALA A 147 8.58 -14.21 -10.10
N TRP A 148 7.93 -13.49 -9.19
CA TRP A 148 8.33 -13.43 -7.78
C TRP A 148 8.21 -14.77 -7.06
N TYR A 149 7.12 -15.51 -7.30
CA TYR A 149 6.95 -16.90 -6.84
C TYR A 149 8.12 -17.80 -7.28
N ILE A 150 8.54 -17.69 -8.56
CA ILE A 150 9.67 -18.46 -9.08
C ILE A 150 10.99 -18.09 -8.39
N VAL A 151 11.21 -16.79 -8.13
CA VAL A 151 12.40 -16.33 -7.40
C VAL A 151 12.41 -16.90 -5.99
N LEU A 152 11.31 -16.74 -5.25
CA LEU A 152 11.21 -17.25 -3.88
C LEU A 152 11.38 -18.76 -3.84
N ASN A 153 10.69 -19.51 -4.69
CA ASN A 153 10.81 -20.97 -4.77
C ASN A 153 12.28 -21.41 -4.93
N LYS A 154 13.03 -20.75 -5.81
CA LYS A 154 14.45 -21.04 -6.02
C LYS A 154 15.34 -20.65 -4.84
N THR A 155 14.97 -19.61 -4.10
CA THR A 155 15.77 -19.10 -2.97
C THR A 155 15.49 -19.87 -1.67
N CYS A 156 14.23 -20.20 -1.38
CA CYS A 156 13.84 -20.88 -0.13
C CYS A 156 13.76 -22.41 -0.25
N ASN A 157 13.83 -22.94 -1.48
CA ASN A 157 13.68 -24.38 -1.75
C ASN A 157 12.36 -24.97 -1.23
N GLN A 158 11.29 -24.16 -1.17
CA GLN A 158 9.93 -24.58 -0.83
C GLN A 158 9.03 -24.54 -2.07
N GLN A 159 8.17 -25.54 -2.25
CA GLN A 159 7.28 -25.65 -3.41
C GLN A 159 5.92 -24.99 -3.19
N ASP A 160 5.45 -24.95 -1.93
CA ASP A 160 4.22 -24.29 -1.54
C ASP A 160 4.56 -22.99 -0.80
N LEU A 161 4.11 -21.86 -1.34
CA LEU A 161 4.46 -20.52 -0.85
C LEU A 161 3.20 -19.69 -0.66
N VAL A 162 3.05 -19.14 0.54
CA VAL A 162 2.01 -18.15 0.84
C VAL A 162 2.61 -16.75 0.73
N ILE A 163 2.12 -15.96 -0.23
CA ILE A 163 2.52 -14.57 -0.42
C ILE A 163 1.31 -13.67 -0.20
N GLY A 164 1.38 -12.80 0.81
CA GLY A 164 0.37 -11.78 1.05
C GLY A 164 0.50 -10.63 0.05
N THR A 165 -0.63 -10.15 -0.47
CA THR A 165 -0.67 -8.99 -1.36
C THR A 165 -1.76 -8.03 -0.91
N PRO A 166 -1.50 -6.71 -0.85
CA PRO A 166 -2.51 -5.76 -0.41
C PRO A 166 -3.59 -5.58 -1.49
N THR A 167 -4.83 -5.37 -1.05
CA THR A 167 -5.91 -4.91 -1.92
C THR A 167 -6.34 -3.52 -1.48
N ALA A 168 -6.91 -2.73 -2.40
CA ALA A 168 -7.31 -1.35 -2.09
C ALA A 168 -8.45 -1.26 -1.06
N ASN A 169 -9.24 -2.32 -0.88
CA ASN A 169 -10.42 -2.37 -0.01
C ASN A 169 -11.42 -1.21 -0.24
N ARG A 170 -11.56 -0.77 -1.49
CA ARG A 170 -12.42 0.34 -1.94
C ARG A 170 -13.37 -0.12 -3.05
N SER A 171 -14.06 -1.23 -2.81
CA SER A 171 -15.02 -1.80 -3.76
C SER A 171 -16.38 -1.09 -3.75
N HIS A 172 -16.63 -0.22 -2.76
CA HIS A 172 -17.87 0.55 -2.70
C HIS A 172 -17.70 1.87 -3.49
N PRO A 173 -18.60 2.21 -4.43
CA PRO A 173 -18.44 3.42 -5.27
C PRO A 173 -18.42 4.76 -4.52
N GLN A 174 -18.79 4.74 -3.24
CA GLN A 174 -18.90 5.91 -2.37
C GLN A 174 -17.70 6.02 -1.38
N THR A 175 -16.70 5.15 -1.49
CA THR A 175 -15.49 5.09 -0.63
C THR A 175 -14.18 5.16 -1.43
#